data_AF-A0A317ZH01-F1
#
_entry.id   AF-A0A317ZH01-F1
#
_cell.length_a   1.000
_cell.length_b   1.000
_cell.length_c   1.000
_cell.angle_alpha   90.00
_cell.angle_beta   90.00
_cell.angle_gamma   90.00
#
_symmetry.space_group_name_H-M   'P 1'
#
loop_
_entity.id
_entity.type
_entity.pdbx_description
1 polymer ?
#
loop_
_entity_poly.entity_id
_entity_poly.type
_entity_poly.pdbx_seq_one_letter_code
_entity_poly.pdbx_strand_id
1 'polypeptide(L)' 'MDSPDEKKLDQVASLFLRLGADRSQADLMARQLLKRAKQIADEREITELEALENLLKQVIEARQGS' A
#
# COMPACT_ATOMS: atom_id res chain seq x y z
N MET A 1 12.82 6.56 -17.45
CA MET A 1 13.30 6.47 -16.06
C MET A 1 12.07 6.45 -15.20
N ASP A 2 11.82 5.37 -14.47
CA ASP A 2 10.65 5.31 -13.58
C ASP A 2 10.82 6.30 -12.43
N SER A 3 9.76 7.05 -12.15
CA SER A 3 9.71 7.99 -11.04
C SER A 3 9.75 7.26 -9.68
N PRO A 4 10.21 7.91 -8.59
CA PRO A 4 10.19 7.30 -7.25
C PRO A 4 8.81 6.76 -6.85
N ASP A 5 7.75 7.44 -7.27
CA ASP A 5 6.36 7.08 -6.98
C ASP A 5 5.90 5.83 -7.74
N GLU A 6 6.33 5.67 -9.00
CA GLU A 6 6.06 4.46 -9.79
C GLU A 6 6.75 3.24 -9.18
N LYS A 7 8.00 3.38 -8.72
CA LYS A 7 8.70 2.30 -8.02
C LYS A 7 8.00 1.90 -6.72
N LYS A 8 7.54 2.88 -5.95
CA LYS A 8 6.79 2.65 -4.71
C LYS A 8 5.46 1.93 -5.01
N LEU A 9 4.76 2.33 -6.07
CA LEU A 9 3.54 1.68 -6.52
C LEU A 9 3.79 0.22 -6.90
N ASP A 10 4.81 -0.05 -7.71
CA ASP A 10 5.16 -1.42 -8.16
C ASP A 10 5.54 -2.34 -6.99
N GLN A 11 6.25 -1.81 -5.99
CA GLN A 11 6.60 -2.56 -4.78
C GLN A 11 5.36 -2.97 -3.98
N VAL A 12 4.42 -2.03 -3.79
CA VAL A 12 3.16 -2.30 -3.08
C VAL A 12 2.26 -3.23 -3.89
N ALA A 13 2.17 -3.06 -5.22
CA ALA A 13 1.43 -3.97 -6.09
C ALA A 13 2.00 -5.39 -6.04
N SER A 14 3.33 -5.51 -6.05
CA SER A 14 4.02 -6.80 -5.91
C SER A 14 3.71 -7.51 -4.59
N LEU A 15 3.42 -6.75 -3.51
CA LEU A 15 2.92 -7.35 -2.29
C LEU A 15 1.54 -7.96 -2.50
N PHE A 16 0.58 -7.21 -3.04
CA PHE A 16 -0.78 -7.71 -3.27
C PHE A 16 -0.82 -8.92 -4.22
N LEU A 17 0.06 -8.97 -5.23
CA LEU A 17 0.26 -10.15 -6.06
C LEU A 17 0.66 -11.38 -5.22
N ARG A 18 1.64 -11.24 -4.32
CA ARG A 18 2.04 -12.33 -3.41
C ARG A 18 0.95 -12.69 -2.39
N LEU A 19 0.03 -11.76 -2.12
CA LEU A 19 -1.14 -12.00 -1.28
C LEU A 19 -2.30 -12.71 -2.03
N GLY A 20 -2.17 -12.91 -3.34
CA GLY A 20 -3.12 -13.66 -4.17
C GLY A 20 -4.05 -12.82 -5.03
N ALA A 21 -3.88 -11.50 -5.08
CA ALA A 21 -4.59 -10.65 -6.03
C ALA A 21 -4.07 -10.87 -7.46
N ASP A 22 -4.94 -10.72 -8.46
CA ASP A 22 -4.48 -10.60 -9.84
C ASP A 22 -3.76 -9.26 -10.09
N ARG A 23 -3.07 -9.12 -11.22
CA ARG A 23 -2.29 -7.91 -11.51
C ARG A 23 -3.12 -6.63 -11.53
N SER A 24 -4.33 -6.68 -12.10
CA SER A 24 -5.19 -5.50 -12.18
C SER A 24 -5.68 -5.06 -10.80
N GLN A 25 -6.04 -6.02 -9.95
CA GLN A 25 -6.44 -5.78 -8.57
C GLN A 25 -5.26 -5.30 -7.72
N ALA A 26 -4.08 -5.90 -7.88
CA ALA A 26 -2.88 -5.51 -7.16
C ALA A 26 -2.49 -4.05 -7.43
N ASP A 27 -2.52 -3.63 -8.70
CA ASP A 27 -2.23 -2.25 -9.09
C ASP A 27 -3.29 -1.27 -8.53
N LEU A 28 -4.57 -1.65 -8.58
CA LEU A 28 -5.66 -0.85 -8.00
C LEU A 28 -5.51 -0.69 -6.48
N MET A 29 -5.29 -1.79 -5.77
CA MET A 29 -5.11 -1.80 -4.31
C MET A 29 -3.89 -0.99 -3.90
N ALA A 30 -2.78 -1.09 -4.64
CA ALA A 30 -1.58 -0.31 -4.36
C ALA A 30 -1.82 1.20 -4.49
N ARG A 31 -2.53 1.65 -5.55
CA ARG A 31 -2.91 3.06 -5.71
C ARG A 31 -3.79 3.54 -4.56
N GLN A 32 -4.77 2.73 -4.16
CA GLN A 32 -5.68 3.05 -3.06
C GLN A 32 -4.95 3.14 -1.72
N LEU A 33 -4.07 2.18 -1.43
CA LEU A 33 -3.29 2.13 -0.19
C LEU A 33 -2.37 3.35 -0.07
N LEU A 34 -1.65 3.71 -1.14
CA LEU A 34 -0.77 4.88 -1.16
C LEU A 34 -1.56 6.18 -1.00
N LYS A 35 -2.70 6.33 -1.69
CA LYS A 35 -3.59 7.47 -1.51
C LYS A 35 -4.08 7.58 -0.06
N ARG A 36 -4.43 6.45 0.56
CA ARG A 36 -4.89 6.42 1.95
C ARG A 36 -3.76 6.73 2.93
N ALA A 37 -2.55 6.25 2.68
CA ALA A 37 -1.37 6.57 3.49
C ALA A 37 -1.10 8.07 3.50
N LYS A 38 -1.16 8.72 2.33
CA LYS A 38 -1.03 10.18 2.23
C LYS A 38 -2.11 10.91 3.03
N GLN A 39 -3.37 10.52 2.85
CA GLN A 39 -4.47 11.12 3.60
C GLN A 39 -4.30 10.98 5.12
N ILE A 40 -3.88 9.81 5.60
CA ILE A 40 -3.65 9.56 7.02
C ILE A 40 -2.47 10.38 7.55
N ALA A 41 -1.40 10.51 6.76
CA ALA A 41 -0.26 11.34 7.10
C ALA A 41 -0.67 12.79 7.32
N ASP A 42 -1.46 13.35 6.41
CA ASP A 42 -2.01 14.70 6.51
C ASP A 42 -2.96 14.85 7.71
N GLU A 43 -3.87 13.90 7.92
CA GLU A 43 -4.88 13.94 9.00
C GLU A 43 -4.29 13.77 10.41
N ARG A 44 -3.17 13.06 10.54
CA ARG A 44 -2.59 12.68 11.84
C ARG A 44 -1.22 13.30 12.11
N GLU A 45 -0.75 14.17 11.23
CA GLU A 45 0.57 14.83 11.33
C GLU A 45 1.73 13.82 11.50
N ILE A 46 1.66 12.69 10.78
CA ILE A 46 2.72 11.67 10.72
C ILE A 46 3.30 11.60 9.30
N THR A 47 4.39 10.87 9.12
CA THR A 47 4.97 10.69 7.79
C THR A 47 4.13 9.74 6.92
N GLU A 48 4.18 9.91 5.58
CA GLU A 48 3.56 8.95 4.65
C GLU A 48 4.13 7.53 4.79
N LEU A 49 5.41 7.41 5.19
CA LEU A 49 6.06 6.12 5.43
C LEU A 49 5.42 5.41 6.62
N GLU A 50 5.29 6.09 7.76
CA GLU A 50 4.65 5.54 8.96
C GLU A 50 3.18 5.17 8.71
N ALA A 51 2.44 6.03 8.01
CA ALA A 51 1.05 5.76 7.64
C ALA A 51 0.94 4.51 6.74
N LEU A 52 1.84 4.37 5.76
CA LEU A 52 1.88 3.20 4.87
C LEU A 52 2.24 1.93 5.63
N GLU A 53 3.24 1.95 6.50
CA GLU A 53 3.62 0.80 7.33
C GLU A 53 2.45 0.31 8.19
N ASN A 54 1.70 1.22 8.80
CA ASN A 54 0.53 0.89 9.60
C ASN A 54 -0.58 0.23 8.78
N LEU A 55 -0.85 0.74 7.57
CA LEU A 55 -1.83 0.14 6.66
C LEU A 55 -1.38 -1.26 6.18
N LEU A 56 -0.10 -1.44 5.87
CA LEU A 56 0.45 -2.73 5.44
C LEU A 56 0.36 -3.78 6.55
N LYS A 57 0.64 -3.41 7.80
CA LYS A 57 0.44 -4.29 8.97
C LYS A 57 -1.02 -4.76 9.05
N GLN A 58 -1.98 -3.84 8.96
CA GLN A 58 -3.41 -4.18 8.99
C GLN A 58 -3.81 -5.15 7.86
N VAL A 59 -3.28 -4.96 6.64
CA VAL A 59 -3.54 -5.87 5.51
C VAL A 59 -3.02 -7.28 5.80
N ILE A 60 -1.81 -7.40 6.36
CA ILE A 60 -1.20 -8.69 6.67
C ILE A 60 -1.97 -9.38 7.81
N GLU A 61 -2.30 -8.65 8.87
CA GLU A 61 -3.08 -9.15 10.01
C GLU A 61 -4.46 -9.63 9.59
N ALA A 62 -5.18 -8.86 8.76
CA ALA A 62 -6.49 -9.24 8.25
C ALA A 62 -6.44 -10.55 7.43
N ARG A 63 -5.35 -10.79 6.70
CA ARG A 63 -5.16 -12.03 5.94
C ARG A 63 -4.83 -13.22 6.83
N GLN A 64 -4.09 -13.02 7.93
CA GLN A 64 -3.72 -14.09 8.85
C GLN A 64 -4.85 -14.51 9.78
N GLY A 65 -5.81 -13.62 10.04
CA GLY A 65 -7.00 -13.88 10.85
C GLY A 65 -8.21 -14.42 10.10
N SER A 66 -8.07 -14.79 8.82
CA SER A 66 -9.12 -15.37 7.97
C SER A 66 -8.96 -16.87 7.77
#